data_AF-A0A5C8IGU1-F1
#
_entry.id   AF-A0A5C8IGU1-F1
#
_cell.length_a   1.000
_cell.length_b   1.000
_cell.length_c   1.000
_cell.angle_alpha   90.00
_cell.angle_beta   90.00
_cell.angle_gamma   90.00
#
_symmetry.space_group_name_H-M   'P 1'
#
loop_
_entity.id
_entity.type
_entity.pdbx_description
1 polymer ?
#
loop_
_entity_poly.entity_id
_entity_poly.type
_entity_poly.pdbx_seq_one_letter_code
_entity_poly.pdbx_strand_id
1 'polypeptide(L)'
;MVGWIHLVHHLLAAMHFTPQGIIFPVSAAILEHINDYRSVLEAYSHPLLDFIEWRKTADHNVEVLNETAAYYRYFDATRQAEFLFDCVAYTLDRIIPEEVAYLQQYDSFKTWLDDRFQMPNKMVALLIKFLEQAGGKLSKRSREKEFQLLTDVEVQQIEAAFAGYFYDG
;
A
#
# COMPACT_ATOMS: atom_id res chain seq x y z
N MET A 1 -6.10 -8.60 -10.23
CA MET A 1 -5.09 -7.80 -9.48
C MET A 1 -3.96 -8.66 -8.90
N VAL A 2 -4.25 -9.85 -8.36
CA VAL A 2 -3.22 -10.71 -7.72
C VAL A 2 -2.17 -11.25 -8.71
N GLY A 3 -2.55 -11.62 -9.94
CA GLY A 3 -1.61 -12.20 -10.93
C GLY A 3 -0.55 -11.26 -11.48
N TRP A 4 -0.82 -9.95 -11.55
CA TRP A 4 0.12 -8.95 -12.10
C TRP A 4 1.26 -8.61 -11.14
N ILE A 5 0.97 -8.58 -9.84
CA ILE A 5 1.97 -8.32 -8.79
C ILE A 5 3.06 -9.40 -8.80
N HIS A 6 2.70 -10.65 -9.07
CA HIS A 6 3.67 -11.75 -9.16
C HIS A 6 4.64 -11.61 -10.33
N LEU A 7 4.20 -11.12 -11.48
CA LEU A 7 5.06 -10.94 -12.65
C LEU A 7 6.05 -9.79 -12.45
N VAL A 8 5.57 -8.66 -11.92
CA VAL A 8 6.42 -7.52 -11.60
C VAL A 8 7.46 -7.90 -10.54
N HIS A 9 7.02 -8.56 -9.46
CA HIS A 9 7.92 -9.00 -8.40
C HIS A 9 8.93 -10.03 -8.89
N HIS A 10 8.52 -10.97 -9.75
CA HIS A 10 9.42 -11.93 -10.38
C HIS A 10 10.47 -11.25 -11.27
N LEU A 11 10.06 -10.26 -12.06
CA LEU A 11 10.97 -9.48 -12.90
C LEU A 11 11.99 -8.70 -12.05
N LEU A 12 11.53 -8.02 -10.99
CA LEU A 12 12.40 -7.27 -10.09
C LEU A 12 13.43 -8.17 -9.39
N ALA A 13 13.01 -9.37 -8.97
CA ALA A 13 13.90 -10.37 -8.39
C ALA A 13 14.91 -10.90 -9.43
N ALA A 14 14.47 -11.16 -10.67
CA ALA A 14 15.34 -11.60 -11.77
C ALA A 14 16.36 -10.52 -12.17
N MET A 15 15.99 -9.24 -12.06
CA MET A 15 16.87 -8.09 -12.32
C MET A 15 17.76 -7.73 -11.13
N HIS A 16 17.74 -8.50 -10.04
CA HIS A 16 18.53 -8.29 -8.82
C HIS A 16 18.29 -6.94 -8.12
N PHE A 17 17.14 -6.30 -8.34
CA PHE A 17 16.76 -5.08 -7.62
C PHE A 17 16.33 -5.35 -6.17
N THR A 18 16.03 -6.61 -5.84
CA THR A 18 15.56 -7.00 -4.51
C THR A 18 16.48 -8.08 -3.91
N PRO A 19 16.93 -7.92 -2.65
CA PRO A 19 17.63 -8.99 -1.95
C PRO A 19 16.73 -10.23 -1.85
N GLN A 20 17.32 -11.43 -1.98
CA GLN A 20 16.57 -12.67 -1.82
C GLN A 20 15.87 -12.71 -0.46
N GLY A 21 14.56 -12.96 -0.47
CA GLY A 21 13.74 -13.09 0.74
C GLY A 21 13.00 -11.82 1.18
N ILE A 22 13.18 -10.68 0.48
CA ILE A 22 12.47 -9.44 0.80
C ILE A 22 11.31 -9.22 -0.19
N ILE A 23 10.11 -9.00 0.34
CA ILE A 23 8.96 -8.56 -0.45
C ILE A 23 9.14 -7.07 -0.73
N PHE A 24 9.31 -6.71 -1.99
CA PHE A 24 9.45 -5.32 -2.42
C PHE A 24 8.08 -4.69 -2.66
N PRO A 25 7.70 -3.63 -1.91
CA PRO A 25 6.32 -3.14 -1.87
C PRO A 25 5.94 -2.24 -3.05
N VAL A 26 6.34 -2.58 -4.28
CA VAL A 26 5.99 -1.81 -5.50
C VAL A 26 4.49 -1.68 -5.71
N SER A 27 3.69 -2.62 -5.20
CA SER A 27 2.23 -2.53 -5.26
C SER A 27 1.67 -1.36 -4.45
N ALA A 28 2.34 -0.93 -3.38
CA ALA A 28 1.95 0.25 -2.62
C ALA A 28 2.16 1.52 -3.47
N ALA A 29 3.31 1.64 -4.15
CA ALA A 29 3.56 2.74 -5.09
C ALA A 29 2.52 2.79 -6.22
N ILE A 30 2.21 1.64 -6.83
CA ILE A 30 1.18 1.58 -7.89
C ILE A 30 -0.20 2.00 -7.35
N LEU A 31 -0.53 1.63 -6.11
CA LEU A 31 -1.81 1.97 -5.49
C LEU A 31 -1.91 3.48 -5.20
N GLU A 32 -0.84 4.11 -4.75
CA GLU A 32 -0.77 5.57 -4.57
C GLU A 32 -0.87 6.31 -5.91
N HIS A 33 -0.31 5.74 -6.97
CA HIS A 33 -0.32 6.26 -8.34
C HIS A 33 -1.36 5.58 -9.25
N ILE A 34 -2.50 5.18 -8.70
CA ILE A 34 -3.47 4.33 -9.42
C ILE A 34 -4.06 5.01 -10.68
N ASN A 35 -4.19 6.34 -10.65
CA ASN A 35 -4.68 7.11 -11.79
C ASN A 35 -3.66 7.13 -12.94
N ASP A 36 -2.37 7.26 -12.60
CA ASP A 36 -1.28 7.24 -13.58
C ASP A 36 -1.14 5.85 -14.18
N TYR A 37 -1.20 4.80 -13.34
CA TYR A 37 -1.25 3.41 -13.78
C TYR A 37 -2.38 3.18 -14.79
N ARG A 38 -3.59 3.65 -14.47
CA ARG A 38 -4.74 3.55 -15.38
C ARG A 38 -4.47 4.28 -16.71
N SER A 39 -3.99 5.51 -16.66
CA SER A 39 -3.70 6.31 -17.85
C SER A 39 -2.67 5.64 -18.76
N VAL A 40 -1.62 5.07 -18.18
CA VAL A 40 -0.55 4.36 -18.90
C VAL A 40 -1.06 3.09 -19.59
N LEU A 41 -1.99 2.37 -18.96
CA LEU A 41 -2.65 1.22 -19.58
C LEU A 41 -3.64 1.63 -20.69
N GLU A 42 -4.43 2.68 -20.45
CA GLU A 42 -5.40 3.20 -21.41
C GLU A 42 -4.73 3.82 -22.65
N ALA A 43 -3.52 4.37 -22.50
CA ALA A 43 -2.77 4.98 -23.60
C ALA A 43 -2.54 4.03 -24.79
N TYR A 44 -2.39 2.73 -24.52
CA TYR A 44 -2.25 1.72 -25.57
C TYR A 44 -3.55 0.97 -25.87
N SER A 45 -4.32 0.63 -24.82
CA SER A 45 -5.51 -0.20 -24.98
C SER A 45 -6.71 0.54 -25.59
N HIS A 46 -6.87 1.84 -25.31
CA HIS A 46 -8.04 2.57 -25.77
C HIS A 46 -8.08 2.79 -27.29
N PRO A 47 -6.99 3.21 -27.96
CA PRO A 47 -6.97 3.35 -29.42
C PRO A 47 -7.16 2.02 -30.17
N LEU A 48 -6.78 0.90 -29.55
CA LEU A 48 -6.94 -0.43 -30.15
C LEU A 48 -8.41 -0.85 -30.32
N LEU A 49 -9.32 -0.33 -29.48
CA LEU A 49 -10.73 -0.71 -29.53
C LEU A 49 -11.38 -0.40 -30.88
N ASP A 50 -10.94 0.64 -31.57
CA ASP A 50 -11.45 1.01 -32.90
C ASP A 50 -11.04 0.01 -34.00
N PHE A 51 -10.03 -0.84 -33.74
CA PHE A 51 -9.50 -1.84 -34.67
C PHE A 51 -9.89 -3.28 -34.28
N ILE A 52 -10.66 -3.45 -33.20
CA ILE A 52 -11.12 -4.75 -32.72
C ILE A 52 -12.58 -4.91 -33.12
N GLU A 53 -12.84 -5.83 -34.04
CA GLU A 53 -14.20 -6.21 -34.38
C GLU A 53 -14.68 -7.21 -33.33
N TRP A 54 -15.76 -6.90 -32.61
CA TRP A 54 -16.28 -7.78 -31.58
C TRP A 54 -17.80 -7.79 -31.53
N ARG A 55 -18.36 -8.89 -31.00
CA ARG A 55 -19.78 -9.02 -30.69
C ARG A 55 -19.99 -9.54 -29.27
N LYS A 56 -21.12 -9.17 -28.68
CA LYS A 56 -21.57 -9.70 -27.39
C LYS A 56 -22.16 -11.09 -27.60
N THR A 57 -21.72 -12.08 -26.82
CA THR A 57 -22.30 -13.44 -26.84
C THR A 57 -23.57 -13.51 -25.98
N ALA A 58 -24.32 -14.61 -26.12
CA ALA A 58 -25.53 -14.86 -25.33
C ALA A 58 -25.26 -14.82 -23.81
N ASP A 59 -24.06 -15.24 -23.39
CA ASP A 59 -23.63 -15.27 -21.99
C ASP A 59 -23.03 -13.93 -21.50
N HIS A 60 -23.18 -12.86 -22.29
CA HIS A 60 -22.58 -11.55 -22.03
C HIS A 60 -21.04 -11.52 -22.04
N ASN A 61 -20.40 -12.49 -22.69
CA ASN A 61 -18.98 -12.45 -23.00
C ASN A 61 -18.73 -11.69 -24.31
N VAL A 62 -17.46 -11.49 -24.63
CA VAL A 62 -16.98 -10.82 -25.85
C VAL A 62 -16.38 -11.87 -26.78
N GLU A 63 -16.83 -11.90 -28.03
CA GLU A 63 -16.22 -12.68 -29.12
C GLU A 63 -15.55 -11.72 -30.09
N VAL A 64 -14.25 -11.91 -30.31
CA VAL A 64 -13.44 -11.12 -31.25
C VAL A 64 -13.52 -11.78 -32.63
N LEU A 65 -13.88 -11.00 -33.64
CA LEU A 65 -14.21 -11.46 -35.00
C LEU A 65 -13.02 -11.37 -35.96
N ASN A 66 -11.97 -10.61 -35.60
CA ASN A 66 -10.77 -10.42 -36.41
C ASN A 66 -9.48 -10.86 -35.69
N GLU A 67 -8.40 -11.06 -36.45
CA GLU A 67 -7.09 -11.42 -35.88
C GLU A 67 -6.43 -10.23 -35.18
N THR A 68 -6.37 -10.27 -33.85
CA THR A 68 -5.84 -9.17 -33.02
C THR A 68 -4.54 -9.52 -32.30
N ALA A 69 -4.04 -10.75 -32.45
CA ALA A 69 -2.88 -11.26 -31.71
C ALA A 69 -1.60 -10.42 -31.93
N ALA A 70 -1.44 -9.85 -33.12
CA ALA A 70 -0.29 -9.00 -33.45
C ALA A 70 -0.25 -7.72 -32.59
N TYR A 71 -1.42 -7.14 -32.26
CA TYR A 71 -1.52 -5.93 -31.44
C TYR A 71 -0.99 -6.16 -30.02
N TYR A 72 -1.24 -7.33 -29.44
CA TYR A 72 -0.76 -7.63 -28.08
C TYR A 72 0.66 -8.18 -28.05
N ARG A 73 1.19 -8.67 -29.17
CA ARG A 73 2.52 -9.30 -29.24
C ARG A 73 3.65 -8.28 -29.43
N TYR A 74 3.41 -7.23 -30.20
CA TYR A 74 4.46 -6.29 -30.63
C TYR A 74 4.15 -4.84 -30.23
N PHE A 75 3.45 -4.66 -29.11
CA PHE A 75 3.15 -3.32 -28.64
C PHE A 75 4.36 -2.60 -28.08
N ASP A 76 4.38 -1.28 -28.27
CA ASP A 76 5.32 -0.41 -27.60
C ASP A 76 4.92 -0.27 -26.13
N ALA A 77 5.70 -0.91 -25.26
CA ALA A 77 5.49 -0.91 -23.82
C ALA A 77 6.31 0.18 -23.09
N THR A 78 6.90 1.14 -23.80
CA THR A 78 7.84 2.13 -23.22
C THR A 78 7.21 2.87 -22.06
N ARG A 79 5.98 3.38 -22.21
CA ARG A 79 5.28 4.14 -21.16
C ARG A 79 4.99 3.29 -19.93
N GLN A 80 4.67 2.01 -20.12
CA GLN A 80 4.42 1.04 -19.06
C GLN A 80 5.72 0.73 -18.30
N ALA A 81 6.83 0.59 -19.02
CA ALA A 81 8.14 0.37 -18.43
C ALA A 81 8.60 1.59 -17.62
N GLU A 82 8.52 2.79 -18.19
CA GLU A 82 8.87 4.06 -17.51
C GLU A 82 8.09 4.21 -16.20
N PHE A 83 6.76 4.07 -16.25
CA PHE A 83 5.91 4.13 -15.05
C PHE A 83 6.31 3.10 -13.98
N LEU A 84 6.66 1.89 -14.39
CA LEU A 84 7.07 0.85 -13.46
C LEU A 84 8.42 1.20 -12.80
N PHE A 85 9.36 1.75 -13.56
CA PHE A 85 10.63 2.23 -13.01
C PHE A 85 10.45 3.42 -12.06
N ASP A 86 9.54 4.34 -12.36
CA ASP A 86 9.18 5.42 -11.45
C ASP A 86 8.60 4.88 -10.14
N CYS A 87 7.72 3.87 -10.20
CA CYS A 87 7.19 3.20 -9.00
C CYS A 87 8.29 2.52 -8.18
N VAL A 88 9.29 1.91 -8.84
CA VAL A 88 10.44 1.29 -8.17
C VAL A 88 11.28 2.36 -7.46
N ALA A 89 11.59 3.47 -8.14
CA ALA A 89 12.32 4.59 -7.55
C ALA A 89 11.56 5.17 -6.35
N TYR A 90 10.26 5.43 -6.50
CA TYR A 90 9.40 5.92 -5.43
C TYR A 90 9.39 4.97 -4.22
N THR A 91 9.35 3.66 -4.48
CA THR A 91 9.39 2.65 -3.42
C THR A 91 10.70 2.69 -2.63
N LEU A 92 11.83 2.86 -3.32
CA LEU A 92 13.16 2.95 -2.71
C LEU A 92 13.36 4.26 -1.93
N ASP A 93 12.92 5.38 -2.51
CA ASP A 93 13.22 6.71 -1.98
C ASP A 93 12.21 7.17 -0.93
N ARG A 94 10.99 6.61 -0.92
CA ARG A 94 9.89 7.03 -0.04
C ARG A 94 9.34 5.89 0.80
N ILE A 95 8.71 4.90 0.16
CA ILE A 95 7.94 3.88 0.88
C ILE A 95 8.81 3.10 1.87
N ILE A 96 9.96 2.57 1.43
CA ILE A 96 10.83 1.78 2.31
C ILE A 96 11.36 2.63 3.48
N PRO A 97 11.94 3.82 3.27
CA PRO A 97 12.36 4.70 4.37
C PRO A 97 11.22 5.04 5.35
N GLU A 98 10.04 5.36 4.83
CA GLU A 98 8.88 5.73 5.65
C GLU A 98 8.35 4.54 6.46
N GLU A 99 8.26 3.34 5.86
CA GLU A 99 7.90 2.11 6.56
C GLU A 99 8.92 1.78 7.67
N VAL A 100 10.22 1.92 7.40
CA VAL A 100 11.28 1.68 8.39
C VAL A 100 11.17 2.68 9.55
N ALA A 101 10.98 3.97 9.25
CA ALA A 101 10.80 5.00 10.28
C ALA A 101 9.56 4.71 11.14
N TYR A 102 8.43 4.35 10.51
CA TYR A 102 7.22 3.96 11.20
C TYR A 102 7.42 2.76 12.13
N LEU A 103 8.10 1.70 11.66
CA LEU A 103 8.40 0.52 12.47
C LEU A 103 9.26 0.88 13.71
N GLN A 104 10.24 1.77 13.55
CA GLN A 104 11.06 2.24 14.67
C GLN A 104 10.23 3.03 15.70
N GLN A 105 9.35 3.91 15.25
CA GLN A 105 8.43 4.67 16.11
C GLN A 105 7.46 3.73 16.84
N TYR A 106 6.90 2.76 16.11
CA TYR A 106 6.01 1.73 16.63
C TYR A 106 6.68 0.92 17.74
N ASP A 107 7.87 0.39 17.49
CA ASP A 107 8.61 -0.41 18.47
C ASP A 107 8.95 0.41 19.71
N SER A 108 9.39 1.66 19.53
CA SER A 108 9.71 2.57 20.63
C SER A 108 8.49 2.87 21.51
N PHE A 109 7.36 3.19 20.88
CA PHE A 109 6.12 3.47 21.60
C PHE A 109 5.55 2.22 22.28
N LYS A 110 5.64 1.06 21.62
CA LYS A 110 5.26 -0.23 22.20
C LYS A 110 6.08 -0.53 23.46
N THR A 111 7.41 -0.41 23.40
CA THR A 111 8.26 -0.60 24.58
C THR A 111 7.88 0.35 25.71
N TRP A 112 7.62 1.63 25.40
CA TRP A 112 7.18 2.61 26.39
C TRP A 112 5.84 2.23 27.05
N LEU A 113 4.89 1.69 26.28
CA LEU A 113 3.61 1.19 26.78
C LEU A 113 3.76 -0.07 27.64
N ASP A 114 4.56 -1.02 27.19
CA ASP A 114 4.82 -2.28 27.91
C ASP A 114 5.46 -2.00 29.28
N ASP A 115 6.46 -1.10 29.33
CA ASP A 115 7.19 -0.75 30.55
C ASP A 115 6.31 -0.05 31.61
N ARG A 116 5.32 0.74 31.18
CA ARG A 116 4.48 1.56 32.08
C ARG A 116 3.14 0.94 32.41
N PHE A 117 2.54 0.23 31.47
CA PHE A 117 1.15 -0.24 31.55
C PHE A 117 1.02 -1.76 31.41
N GLN A 118 2.12 -2.49 31.13
CA GLN A 118 2.12 -3.95 30.91
C GLN A 118 1.06 -4.39 29.89
N MET A 119 0.89 -3.59 28.84
CA MET A 119 -0.22 -3.71 27.92
C MET A 119 -0.03 -4.92 26.99
N PRO A 120 -1.04 -5.79 26.78
CA PRO A 120 -0.91 -6.90 25.83
C PRO A 120 -0.73 -6.41 24.39
N ASN A 121 0.10 -7.09 23.58
CA ASN A 121 0.37 -6.72 22.17
C ASN A 121 -0.88 -6.39 21.33
N LYS A 122 -1.98 -7.16 21.50
CA LYS A 122 -3.24 -6.91 20.79
C LYS A 122 -3.86 -5.56 21.16
N MET A 123 -3.75 -5.17 22.43
CA MET A 123 -4.26 -3.90 22.94
C MET A 123 -3.40 -2.74 22.45
N VAL A 124 -2.07 -2.91 22.43
CA VAL A 124 -1.15 -1.91 21.85
C VAL A 124 -1.47 -1.64 20.38
N ALA A 125 -1.62 -2.70 19.58
CA ALA A 125 -1.97 -2.56 18.16
C ALA A 125 -3.33 -1.87 17.96
N LEU A 126 -4.31 -2.17 18.82
CA LEU A 126 -5.62 -1.51 18.79
C LEU A 126 -5.51 -0.03 19.16
N LEU A 127 -4.75 0.27 20.22
CA LEU A 127 -4.53 1.63 20.72
C LEU A 127 -3.91 2.53 19.66
N ILE A 128 -2.79 2.09 19.06
CA ILE A 128 -2.09 2.84 18.01
C ILE A 128 -3.03 3.13 16.84
N LYS A 129 -3.79 2.12 16.39
CA LYS A 129 -4.78 2.29 15.31
C LYS A 129 -5.84 3.34 15.64
N PHE A 130 -6.36 3.36 16.88
CA PHE A 130 -7.34 4.39 17.28
C PHE A 130 -6.72 5.78 17.35
N LEU A 131 -5.47 5.89 17.81
CA LEU A 131 -4.75 7.17 17.88
C LEU A 131 -4.47 7.72 16.49
N GLU A 132 -3.94 6.92 15.57
CA GLU A 132 -3.69 7.32 14.17
C GLU A 132 -4.98 7.82 13.48
N GLN A 133 -6.07 7.07 13.61
CA GLN A 133 -7.35 7.41 12.97
C GLN A 133 -7.98 8.70 13.51
N ALA A 134 -7.62 9.10 14.73
CA ALA A 134 -8.21 10.23 15.43
C ALA A 134 -7.20 11.35 15.72
N GLY A 135 -6.09 11.41 14.97
CA GLY A 135 -5.11 12.50 15.07
C GLY A 135 -4.39 12.55 16.42
N GLY A 136 -4.06 11.39 16.98
CA GLY A 136 -3.37 11.24 18.27
C GLY A 136 -4.26 11.35 19.50
N LYS A 137 -5.59 11.29 19.37
CA LYS A 137 -6.53 11.40 20.51
C LYS A 137 -7.58 10.29 20.53
N LEU A 138 -7.81 9.69 21.68
CA LEU A 138 -8.88 8.70 21.86
C LEU A 138 -10.23 9.39 22.02
N SER A 139 -11.21 8.95 21.22
CA SER A 139 -12.62 9.36 21.40
C SER A 139 -13.18 8.89 22.75
N LYS A 140 -14.19 9.60 23.27
CA LYS A 140 -14.90 9.17 24.50
C LYS A 140 -15.41 7.73 24.41
N ARG A 141 -15.98 7.35 23.27
CA ARG A 141 -16.50 6.00 23.03
C ARG A 141 -15.40 4.93 23.08
N SER A 142 -14.23 5.18 22.50
CA SER A 142 -13.13 4.20 22.51
C SER A 142 -12.54 4.05 23.92
N ARG A 143 -12.41 5.14 24.67
CA ARG A 143 -12.03 5.11 26.10
C ARG A 143 -13.02 4.25 26.91
N GLU A 144 -14.32 4.48 26.73
CA GLU A 144 -15.38 3.80 27.48
C GLU A 144 -15.67 2.36 27.04
N LYS A 145 -15.25 1.91 25.85
CA LYS A 145 -15.56 0.56 25.34
C LYS A 145 -14.35 -0.35 25.23
N GLU A 146 -13.27 0.17 24.67
CA GLU A 146 -12.08 -0.61 24.33
C GLU A 146 -10.98 -0.46 25.38
N PHE A 147 -10.92 0.70 26.05
CA PHE A 147 -9.85 1.05 27.00
C PHE A 147 -10.34 1.41 28.40
N GLN A 148 -11.38 0.73 28.89
CA GLN A 148 -12.03 0.99 30.20
C GLN A 148 -11.08 0.90 31.40
N LEU A 149 -9.98 0.17 31.24
CA LEU A 149 -8.98 -0.05 32.29
C LEU A 149 -8.02 1.13 32.44
N LEU A 150 -7.97 2.05 31.47
CA LEU A 150 -7.14 3.25 31.52
C LEU A 150 -7.88 4.38 32.22
N THR A 151 -7.20 5.02 33.17
CA THR A 151 -7.67 6.26 33.79
C THR A 151 -7.46 7.46 32.85
N ASP A 152 -8.19 8.55 33.08
CA ASP A 152 -8.03 9.77 32.27
C ASP A 152 -6.60 10.32 32.27
N VAL A 153 -5.87 10.15 33.38
CA VAL A 153 -4.46 10.56 33.50
C VAL A 153 -3.57 9.71 32.60
N GLU A 154 -3.77 8.40 32.60
CA GLU A 154 -2.99 7.47 31.76
C GLU A 154 -3.27 7.71 30.28
N VAL A 155 -4.54 7.96 29.92
CA VAL A 155 -4.91 8.32 28.54
C VAL A 155 -4.19 9.59 28.10
N GLN A 156 -4.14 10.63 28.94
CA GLN A 156 -3.39 11.86 28.62
C GLN A 156 -1.90 11.61 28.45
N GLN A 157 -1.30 10.76 29.30
CA GLN A 157 0.11 10.39 29.17
C GLN A 157 0.38 9.64 27.86
N ILE A 158 -0.51 8.71 27.50
CA ILE A 158 -0.43 7.94 26.26
C ILE A 158 -0.58 8.85 25.03
N GLU A 159 -1.55 9.76 25.01
CA GLU A 159 -1.77 10.72 23.91
C GLU A 159 -0.55 11.65 23.74
N ALA A 160 0.03 12.13 24.85
CA ALA A 160 1.24 12.96 24.82
C ALA A 160 2.47 12.19 24.33
N ALA A 161 2.66 10.96 24.81
CA ALA A 161 3.76 10.11 24.36
C ALA A 161 3.62 9.76 22.87
N PHE A 162 2.41 9.42 22.42
CA PHE A 162 2.14 9.16 21.01
C PHE A 162 2.51 10.35 20.13
N ALA A 163 2.13 11.57 20.52
CA ALA A 163 2.53 12.77 19.78
C ALA A 163 4.06 12.93 19.72
N GLY A 164 4.76 12.68 20.82
CA GLY A 164 6.22 12.75 20.87
C GLY A 164 6.94 11.72 19.99
N TYR A 165 6.36 10.53 19.78
CA TYR A 165 6.96 9.49 18.93
C TYR A 165 6.58 9.64 17.44
N PHE A 166 5.37 10.09 17.12
CA PHE A 166 4.83 10.06 15.75
C PHE A 166 4.68 11.43 15.08
N TYR A 167 4.74 12.55 15.81
CA TYR A 167 4.57 13.90 15.25
C TYR A 167 5.76 14.84 15.47
N ASP A 168 6.56 14.63 16.52
CA ASP A 168 7.72 15.47 16.85
C ASP A 168 9.08 14.83 16.47
N GLY A 169 9.06 13.79 15.63
CA GLY A 169 10.23 13.03 15.16
C GLY A 169 10.62 13.32 13.71
#